data_AF-A0A498CZ28-F1
#
_entry.id   AF-A0A498CZ28-F1
#
_cell.length_a   1.000
_cell.length_b   1.000
_cell.length_c   1.000
_cell.angle_alpha   90.00
_cell.angle_beta   90.00
_cell.angle_gamma   90.00
#
_symmetry.space_group_name_H-M   'P 1'
#
loop_
_entity.id
_entity.type
_entity.pdbx_description
1 polymer ?
#
loop_
_entity_poly.entity_id
_entity_poly.type
_entity_poly.pdbx_seq_one_letter_code
_entity_poly.pdbx_strand_id
1 'polypeptide(L)'
;MKKTITSAILALMLASCGGNDQDQETVIPENLYAVDRFTGAVDAESTFVTPYVNGKIYSFDENKNLYINYSNLPIFKTEVLRQIITPDYFLSEKSAYLEQHKYWVGSRASFKNDELTYSLSTDRRNPPLIMSWKYKKLDVSGRPITDDSNNPIHRLGTTAQIMAIIYGIGYEATDTFPQGSVCWQKQSASSSHEYIDFYPKRIISHVEDTQEVVRSGVWNNVTWIEFQRQEGESALANIKLEIEGDIYWGFYHFKNESLIQVSDQLACDFMNETAFTAFSDSFSKHKKVNEALNGNGSK
;
A
#
# COMPACT_ATOMS: atom_id res chain seq x y z
N MET A 1 36.26 -11.98 -52.94
CA MET A 1 36.15 -10.54 -53.30
C MET A 1 34.67 -10.17 -53.33
N LYS A 2 34.14 -9.59 -52.25
CA LYS A 2 33.66 -8.20 -52.16
C LYS A 2 32.77 -7.73 -53.33
N LYS A 3 31.48 -7.53 -53.06
CA LYS A 3 30.81 -6.22 -53.11
C LYS A 3 29.54 -6.21 -52.24
N THR A 4 29.53 -5.25 -51.34
CA THR A 4 28.49 -4.81 -50.40
C THR A 4 27.41 -3.96 -51.11
N ILE A 5 26.23 -3.85 -50.50
CA ILE A 5 25.45 -2.64 -50.11
C ILE A 5 24.00 -3.11 -49.85
N THR A 6 23.57 -3.30 -48.59
CA THR A 6 22.87 -2.35 -47.69
C THR A 6 21.55 -1.79 -48.23
N SER A 7 20.43 -2.18 -47.63
CA SER A 7 19.22 -1.35 -47.52
C SER A 7 18.57 -1.57 -46.16
N ALA A 8 18.78 -0.60 -45.28
CA ALA A 8 18.04 -0.41 -44.05
C ALA A 8 16.70 0.26 -44.39
N ILE A 9 15.59 -0.24 -43.85
CA ILE A 9 14.31 0.48 -43.85
C ILE A 9 14.21 1.20 -42.51
N LEU A 10 14.56 2.48 -42.53
CA LEU A 10 14.13 3.47 -41.54
C LEU A 10 12.64 3.71 -41.76
N ALA A 11 11.79 3.37 -40.78
CA ALA A 11 10.45 3.92 -40.69
C ALA A 11 10.51 5.12 -39.73
N LEU A 12 10.67 6.31 -40.31
CA LEU A 12 10.54 7.58 -39.62
C LEU A 12 9.07 7.89 -39.36
N MET A 13 8.81 8.30 -38.12
CA MET A 13 7.59 8.92 -37.61
C MET A 13 7.10 10.05 -38.52
N LEU A 14 5.78 10.12 -38.72
CA LEU A 14 5.07 11.37 -38.99
C LEU A 14 3.98 11.53 -37.94
N ALA A 15 4.11 12.58 -37.14
CA ALA A 15 3.02 13.11 -36.32
C ALA A 15 2.16 14.05 -37.17
N SER A 16 0.83 13.97 -37.04
CA SER A 16 -0.05 15.12 -36.74
C SER A 16 -1.53 14.80 -37.00
N CYS A 17 -2.35 15.17 -36.01
CA CYS A 17 -3.75 15.60 -36.05
C CYS A 17 -4.81 14.76 -36.78
N GLY A 18 -5.72 14.20 -35.98
CA GLY A 18 -7.05 13.82 -36.40
C GLY A 18 -7.84 13.37 -35.19
N GLY A 19 -8.62 14.27 -34.61
CA GLY A 19 -9.46 13.97 -33.45
C GLY A 19 -10.39 12.81 -33.74
N ASN A 20 -10.40 11.86 -32.82
CA ASN A 20 -11.54 11.01 -32.59
C ASN A 20 -11.60 10.82 -31.08
N ASP A 21 -12.59 11.46 -30.45
CA ASP A 21 -13.14 11.04 -29.16
C ASP A 21 -13.81 9.67 -29.37
N GLN A 22 -13.00 8.66 -29.66
CA GLN A 22 -13.34 7.30 -29.33
C GLN A 22 -12.98 7.19 -27.87
N ASP A 23 -14.00 7.07 -27.02
CA ASP A 23 -13.88 6.54 -25.67
C ASP A 23 -12.91 5.36 -25.75
N GLN A 24 -11.64 5.60 -25.41
CA GLN A 24 -10.68 4.52 -25.25
C GLN A 24 -11.29 3.67 -24.16
N GLU A 25 -11.77 2.48 -24.52
CA GLU A 25 -12.17 1.46 -23.57
C GLU A 25 -11.08 1.45 -22.51
N THR A 26 -11.46 1.83 -21.30
CA THR A 26 -10.52 2.02 -20.20
C THR A 26 -9.87 0.66 -19.97
N VAL A 27 -8.65 0.48 -20.48
CA VAL A 27 -7.91 -0.78 -20.32
C VAL A 27 -7.71 -0.95 -18.83
N ILE A 28 -8.41 -1.94 -18.27
CA ILE A 28 -8.27 -2.29 -16.86
C ILE A 28 -6.85 -2.82 -16.72
N PRO A 29 -5.99 -2.22 -15.88
CA PRO A 29 -4.67 -2.78 -15.65
C PRO A 29 -4.82 -4.19 -15.10
N GLU A 30 -4.15 -5.16 -15.73
CA GLU A 30 -4.21 -6.57 -15.30
C GLU A 30 -3.78 -6.71 -13.84
N ASN A 31 -2.74 -5.95 -13.47
CA ASN A 31 -2.23 -5.88 -12.11
C ASN A 31 -1.92 -4.44 -11.69
N LEU A 32 -2.10 -4.16 -10.40
CA LEU A 32 -1.56 -2.98 -9.73
C LEU A 32 -0.57 -3.45 -8.67
N TYR A 33 0.58 -2.81 -8.59
CA TYR A 33 1.64 -3.21 -7.69
C TYR A 33 1.78 -2.19 -6.56
N ALA A 34 2.12 -2.64 -5.36
CA ALA A 34 2.39 -1.76 -4.25
C ALA A 34 3.33 -2.40 -3.24
N VAL A 35 3.70 -1.60 -2.25
CA VAL A 35 4.58 -2.01 -1.17
C VAL A 35 3.96 -1.61 0.16
N ASP A 36 3.86 -2.57 1.07
CA ASP A 36 3.57 -2.27 2.46
C ASP A 36 4.83 -1.80 3.18
N ARG A 37 4.65 -0.73 3.95
CA ARG A 37 5.67 -0.14 4.81
C ARG A 37 5.36 -0.50 6.25
N PHE A 38 6.26 -1.23 6.90
CA PHE A 38 6.18 -1.37 8.35
C PHE A 38 7.55 -1.20 9.00
N THR A 39 7.59 -0.33 9.99
CA THR A 39 8.68 -0.23 10.96
C THR A 39 8.11 -0.56 12.32
N GLY A 40 8.43 -1.74 12.81
CA GLY A 40 8.15 -2.15 14.18
C GLY A 40 9.20 -3.15 14.62
N ALA A 41 9.41 -3.22 15.93
CA ALA A 41 10.24 -4.24 16.53
C ALA A 41 9.63 -5.61 16.22
N VAL A 42 10.28 -6.39 15.36
CA VAL A 42 10.00 -7.84 15.24
C VAL A 42 10.43 -8.54 16.54
N ASP A 43 11.33 -7.90 17.30
CA ASP A 43 11.91 -8.38 18.55
C ASP A 43 12.20 -7.21 19.50
N ALA A 44 11.78 -7.32 20.76
CA ALA A 44 12.02 -6.34 21.81
C ALA A 44 13.52 -6.20 22.17
N GLU A 45 14.36 -7.15 21.74
CA GLU A 45 15.80 -7.15 22.00
C GLU A 45 16.65 -6.55 20.86
N SER A 46 16.06 -6.22 19.72
CA SER A 46 16.81 -5.65 18.59
C SER A 46 17.02 -4.14 18.76
N THR A 47 18.27 -3.72 18.91
CA THR A 47 18.69 -2.30 18.81
C THR A 47 18.59 -1.75 17.39
N PHE A 48 18.35 -2.60 16.38
CA PHE A 48 18.16 -2.20 14.99
C PHE A 48 16.69 -2.33 14.58
N VAL A 49 16.09 -1.20 14.18
CA VAL A 49 14.80 -1.19 13.51
C VAL A 49 15.00 -1.75 12.11
N THR A 50 14.58 -3.00 11.88
CA THR A 50 14.62 -3.59 10.53
C THR A 50 13.36 -3.14 9.79
N PRO A 51 13.48 -2.40 8.67
CA PRO A 51 12.31 -2.08 7.86
C PRO A 51 11.75 -3.36 7.26
N TYR A 52 10.48 -3.64 7.52
CA TYR A 52 9.77 -4.71 6.85
C TYR A 52 9.16 -4.16 5.56
N VAL A 53 9.42 -4.86 4.47
CA VAL A 53 8.92 -4.53 3.13
C VAL A 53 8.15 -5.74 2.60
N ASN A 54 6.84 -5.58 2.34
CA ASN A 54 6.05 -6.58 1.62
C ASN A 54 5.69 -6.04 0.24
N GLY A 55 6.14 -6.70 -0.82
CA GLY A 55 5.56 -6.50 -2.13
C GLY A 55 4.13 -7.05 -2.15
N LYS A 56 3.20 -6.30 -2.75
CA LYS A 56 1.83 -6.75 -2.95
C LYS A 56 1.37 -6.50 -4.39
N ILE A 57 0.67 -7.49 -4.93
CA ILE A 57 0.10 -7.45 -6.28
C ILE A 57 -1.42 -7.53 -6.14
N TYR A 58 -2.10 -6.52 -6.64
CA TYR A 58 -3.55 -6.51 -6.78
C TYR A 58 -3.91 -7.04 -8.16
N SER A 59 -4.84 -7.98 -8.20
CA SER A 59 -5.34 -8.54 -9.45
C SER A 59 -6.86 -8.66 -9.44
N PHE A 60 -7.43 -8.66 -10.64
CA PHE A 60 -8.87 -8.75 -10.87
C PHE A 60 -9.15 -10.04 -11.66
N ASP A 61 -10.13 -10.84 -11.24
CA ASP A 61 -10.62 -11.95 -12.08
C ASP A 61 -11.74 -11.52 -13.04
N GLU A 62 -12.14 -12.43 -13.92
CA GLU A 62 -13.26 -12.24 -14.86
C GLU A 62 -14.59 -11.93 -14.17
N ASN A 63 -14.74 -12.35 -12.90
CA ASN A 63 -15.92 -12.09 -12.07
C ASN A 63 -15.81 -10.76 -11.31
N LYS A 64 -14.77 -9.95 -11.57
CA LYS A 64 -14.49 -8.69 -10.88
C LYS A 64 -14.26 -8.88 -9.38
N ASN A 65 -13.66 -9.99 -8.97
CA ASN A 65 -13.13 -10.16 -7.63
C ASN A 65 -11.76 -9.50 -7.53
N LEU A 66 -11.52 -8.80 -6.42
CA LEU A 66 -10.22 -8.24 -6.08
C LEU A 66 -9.44 -9.23 -5.24
N TYR A 67 -8.21 -9.51 -5.66
CA TYR A 67 -7.26 -10.31 -4.91
C TYR A 67 -6.04 -9.46 -4.56
N ILE A 68 -5.41 -9.81 -3.44
CA ILE A 68 -4.07 -9.34 -3.10
C ILE A 68 -3.18 -10.57 -2.94
N ASN A 69 -2.03 -10.56 -3.61
CA ASN A 69 -0.97 -11.53 -3.40
C ASN A 69 0.23 -10.86 -2.74
N TYR A 70 0.65 -11.36 -1.57
CA TYR A 70 1.80 -10.82 -0.84
C TYR A 70 3.07 -11.63 -1.13
N SER A 71 4.20 -10.94 -1.18
CA SER A 71 5.51 -11.60 -1.31
C SER A 71 5.85 -12.48 -0.10
N ASN A 72 5.35 -12.12 1.09
CA ASN A 72 5.53 -12.84 2.35
C ASN A 72 4.24 -12.77 3.19
N LEU A 73 4.13 -13.66 4.19
CA LEU A 73 3.00 -13.68 5.12
C LEU A 73 2.77 -12.28 5.74
N PRO A 74 1.56 -11.70 5.65
CA PRO A 74 1.25 -10.45 6.32
C PRO A 74 1.21 -10.67 7.84
N ILE A 75 2.01 -9.91 8.59
CA ILE A 75 2.13 -10.02 10.05
C ILE A 75 1.84 -8.71 10.81
N PHE A 76 1.57 -7.61 10.09
CA PHE A 76 1.25 -6.27 10.61
C PHE A 76 0.02 -5.69 9.89
N LYS A 77 -0.37 -4.46 10.25
CA LYS A 77 -1.52 -3.73 9.66
C LYS A 77 -1.53 -3.80 8.11
N THR A 78 -2.41 -4.62 7.55
CA THR A 78 -2.59 -4.83 6.10
C THR A 78 -4.08 -5.02 5.78
N GLU A 79 -4.46 -4.82 4.51
CA GLU A 79 -5.86 -4.89 4.07
C GLU A 79 -6.50 -6.26 4.29
N VAL A 80 -5.70 -7.33 4.42
CA VAL A 80 -6.19 -8.70 4.60
C VAL A 80 -6.30 -9.14 6.05
N LEU A 81 -5.63 -8.42 6.97
CA LEU A 81 -5.74 -8.64 8.41
C LEU A 81 -6.74 -7.71 9.09
N ARG A 82 -7.24 -6.71 8.37
CA ARG A 82 -8.20 -5.75 8.90
C ARG A 82 -9.54 -6.42 9.20
N GLN A 83 -10.15 -5.98 10.27
CA GLN A 83 -11.57 -6.16 10.53
C GLN A 83 -12.26 -4.80 10.39
N ILE A 84 -13.56 -4.82 10.13
CA ILE A 84 -14.31 -3.59 9.86
C ILE A 84 -15.60 -3.58 10.68
N ILE A 85 -15.90 -2.43 11.27
CA ILE A 85 -17.18 -2.18 11.91
C ILE A 85 -17.78 -0.91 11.36
N THR A 86 -19.08 -0.93 11.14
CA THR A 86 -19.90 0.24 10.78
C THR A 86 -21.06 0.35 11.77
N PRO A 87 -21.86 1.42 11.74
CA PRO A 87 -23.08 1.49 12.54
C PRO A 87 -24.01 0.28 12.35
N ASP A 88 -24.06 -0.26 11.12
CA ASP A 88 -25.10 -1.21 10.70
C ASP A 88 -24.62 -2.67 10.66
N TYR A 89 -23.31 -2.92 10.57
CA TYR A 89 -22.77 -4.28 10.50
C TYR A 89 -21.32 -4.36 10.96
N PHE A 90 -20.92 -5.60 11.24
CA PHE A 90 -19.59 -5.99 11.65
C PHE A 90 -19.05 -7.07 10.72
N LEU A 91 -17.87 -6.83 10.17
CA LEU A 91 -17.13 -7.74 9.32
C LEU A 91 -15.85 -8.15 10.06
N SER A 92 -15.95 -9.22 10.85
CA SER A 92 -14.79 -9.84 11.53
C SER A 92 -14.05 -10.85 10.67
N GLU A 93 -14.68 -11.32 9.59
CA GLU A 93 -14.06 -12.26 8.67
C GLU A 93 -12.88 -11.57 7.98
N LYS A 94 -11.68 -12.05 8.30
CA LYS A 94 -10.47 -11.69 7.54
C LYS A 94 -10.67 -12.08 6.09
N SER A 95 -9.94 -11.40 5.20
CA SER A 95 -9.87 -11.79 3.80
C SER A 95 -9.58 -13.29 3.66
N ALA A 96 -10.35 -13.97 2.83
CA ALA A 96 -10.26 -15.41 2.68
C ALA A 96 -8.90 -15.79 2.07
N TYR A 97 -8.08 -16.49 2.83
CA TYR A 97 -6.81 -17.05 2.34
C TYR A 97 -7.10 -18.16 1.33
N LEU A 98 -6.41 -18.12 0.20
CA LEU A 98 -6.52 -19.13 -0.85
C LEU A 98 -5.29 -20.03 -0.82
N GLU A 99 -4.16 -19.53 -1.32
CA GLU A 99 -2.89 -20.25 -1.40
C GLU A 99 -1.74 -19.25 -1.60
N GLN A 100 -0.51 -19.63 -1.26
CA GLN A 100 0.71 -18.85 -1.57
C GLN A 100 0.64 -17.35 -1.18
N HIS A 101 0.06 -17.03 -0.02
CA HIS A 101 -0.19 -15.64 0.42
C HIS A 101 -1.12 -14.81 -0.50
N LYS A 102 -1.96 -15.48 -1.28
CA LYS A 102 -3.08 -14.90 -2.03
C LYS A 102 -4.34 -14.87 -1.19
N TYR A 103 -4.98 -13.72 -1.15
CA TYR A 103 -6.19 -13.47 -0.38
C TYR A 103 -7.26 -12.84 -1.27
N TRP A 104 -8.52 -13.25 -1.06
CA TRP A 104 -9.67 -12.56 -1.64
C TRP A 104 -10.08 -11.38 -0.75
N VAL A 105 -10.18 -10.19 -1.34
CA VAL A 105 -10.40 -8.93 -0.60
C VAL A 105 -11.79 -8.36 -0.84
N GLY A 106 -12.36 -8.56 -2.03
CA GLY A 106 -13.65 -8.00 -2.34
C GLY A 106 -14.20 -8.42 -3.69
N SER A 107 -15.42 -7.98 -3.96
CA SER A 107 -16.14 -8.24 -5.21
C SER A 107 -16.54 -6.94 -5.91
N ARG A 108 -17.04 -7.07 -7.15
CA ARG A 108 -17.47 -5.93 -7.98
C ARG A 108 -16.37 -4.87 -8.15
N ALA A 109 -15.12 -5.35 -8.16
CA ALA A 109 -13.93 -4.55 -8.23
C ALA A 109 -13.73 -3.96 -9.64
N SER A 110 -13.24 -2.73 -9.70
CA SER A 110 -12.97 -2.03 -10.95
C SER A 110 -11.88 -1.01 -10.71
N PHE A 111 -10.90 -0.94 -11.59
CA PHE A 111 -9.96 0.17 -11.68
C PHE A 111 -10.18 0.91 -13.00
N LYS A 112 -10.85 2.07 -12.96
CA LYS A 112 -11.18 2.87 -14.14
C LYS A 112 -11.02 4.34 -13.83
N ASN A 113 -10.52 5.11 -14.80
CA ASN A 113 -10.34 6.56 -14.65
C ASN A 113 -9.56 6.95 -13.38
N ASP A 114 -8.50 6.19 -13.10
CA ASP A 114 -7.68 6.32 -11.90
C ASP A 114 -8.47 6.18 -10.58
N GLU A 115 -9.55 5.40 -10.58
CA GLU A 115 -10.36 5.11 -9.39
C GLU A 115 -10.47 3.60 -9.16
N LEU A 116 -10.06 3.13 -7.99
CA LEU A 116 -10.30 1.76 -7.52
C LEU A 116 -11.60 1.70 -6.73
N THR A 117 -12.58 0.94 -7.19
CA THR A 117 -13.83 0.70 -6.47
C THR A 117 -14.05 -0.78 -6.26
N TYR A 118 -14.45 -1.21 -5.06
CA TYR A 118 -14.75 -2.61 -4.74
C TYR A 118 -15.68 -2.72 -3.52
N SER A 119 -16.30 -3.88 -3.35
CA SER A 119 -17.12 -4.19 -2.17
C SER A 119 -16.49 -5.25 -1.27
N LEU A 120 -16.59 -5.06 0.04
CA LEU A 120 -15.93 -5.89 1.06
C LEU A 120 -16.72 -7.11 1.56
N SER A 121 -17.95 -7.36 1.11
CA SER A 121 -18.75 -8.47 1.66
C SER A 121 -18.50 -9.82 1.02
N THR A 122 -18.39 -10.82 1.89
CA THR A 122 -18.40 -12.25 1.56
C THR A 122 -19.76 -12.71 1.01
N ASP A 123 -20.87 -12.05 1.36
CA ASP A 123 -22.17 -12.25 0.72
C ASP A 123 -22.27 -11.45 -0.59
N ARG A 124 -22.21 -12.18 -1.71
CA ARG A 124 -22.36 -11.67 -3.08
C ARG A 124 -23.72 -11.03 -3.35
N ARG A 125 -24.75 -11.33 -2.53
CA ARG A 125 -26.13 -10.90 -2.76
C ARG A 125 -26.42 -9.49 -2.26
N ASN A 126 -25.71 -9.00 -1.24
CA ASN A 126 -25.93 -7.65 -0.72
C ASN A 126 -24.62 -7.03 -0.17
N PRO A 127 -23.99 -6.08 -0.89
CA PRO A 127 -22.73 -5.48 -0.44
C PRO A 127 -22.96 -4.43 0.67
N PRO A 128 -22.43 -4.62 1.89
CA PRO A 128 -22.62 -3.74 3.03
C PRO A 128 -21.61 -2.57 3.03
N LEU A 129 -20.39 -2.75 2.49
CA LEU A 129 -19.43 -1.66 2.26
C LEU A 129 -19.02 -1.61 0.80
N ILE A 130 -19.10 -0.42 0.21
CA ILE A 130 -18.45 -0.08 -1.05
C ILE A 130 -17.32 0.88 -0.69
N MET A 131 -16.12 0.57 -1.18
CA MET A 131 -14.91 1.37 -1.03
C MET A 131 -14.54 1.94 -2.40
N SER A 132 -14.24 3.23 -2.46
CA SER A 132 -13.72 3.90 -3.65
C SER A 132 -12.49 4.73 -3.29
N TRP A 133 -11.40 4.55 -4.02
CA TRP A 133 -10.15 5.28 -3.84
C TRP A 133 -9.80 5.97 -5.15
N LYS A 134 -9.71 7.30 -5.13
CA LYS A 134 -9.35 8.10 -6.29
C LYS A 134 -7.85 8.40 -6.28
N TYR A 135 -7.23 8.26 -7.44
CA TYR A 135 -5.80 8.43 -7.63
C TYR A 135 -5.48 9.52 -8.63
N LYS A 136 -4.25 10.01 -8.54
CA LYS A 136 -3.59 10.80 -9.57
C LYS A 136 -2.51 9.93 -10.19
N LYS A 137 -2.64 9.66 -11.49
CA LYS A 137 -1.59 9.00 -12.27
C LYS A 137 -0.43 9.96 -12.53
N LEU A 138 0.79 9.49 -12.31
CA LEU A 138 2.04 10.24 -12.43
C LEU A 138 3.04 9.44 -13.24
N ASP A 139 3.66 10.07 -14.24
CA ASP A 139 4.90 9.57 -14.83
C ASP A 139 6.06 9.91 -13.89
N VAL A 140 6.77 8.88 -13.45
CA VAL A 140 7.90 9.01 -12.52
C VAL A 140 9.22 8.65 -13.18
N SER A 141 9.24 8.41 -14.49
CA SER A 141 10.45 8.09 -15.24
C SER A 141 11.57 9.11 -15.00
N GLY A 142 12.77 8.62 -14.68
CA GLY A 142 13.95 9.42 -14.36
C GLY A 142 13.95 10.07 -12.98
N ARG A 143 12.86 9.96 -12.19
CA ARG A 143 12.85 10.46 -10.81
C ARG A 143 13.64 9.50 -9.90
N PRO A 144 14.35 10.03 -8.89
CA PRO A 144 14.94 9.21 -7.83
C PRO A 144 13.90 8.36 -7.12
N ILE A 145 14.21 7.09 -6.85
CA ILE A 145 13.34 6.20 -6.08
C ILE A 145 13.21 6.68 -4.62
N THR A 146 14.23 7.41 -4.13
CA THR A 146 14.24 8.02 -2.80
C THR A 146 13.22 9.13 -2.60
N ASP A 147 12.75 9.75 -3.68
CA ASP A 147 11.78 10.85 -3.62
C ASP A 147 10.38 10.35 -3.24
N ASP A 148 10.11 9.05 -3.41
CA ASP A 148 8.87 8.45 -2.97
C ASP A 148 8.79 8.46 -1.45
N SER A 149 7.89 9.26 -0.89
CA SER A 149 7.61 9.28 0.55
C SER A 149 7.01 7.96 1.06
N ASN A 150 6.53 7.11 0.14
CA ASN A 150 6.14 5.74 0.43
C ASN A 150 7.31 4.75 0.49
N ASN A 151 8.54 5.24 0.41
CA ASN A 151 9.73 4.46 0.64
C ASN A 151 9.89 4.09 2.14
N PRO A 152 10.03 2.78 2.48
CA PRO A 152 10.19 2.30 3.86
C PRO A 152 11.33 2.93 4.66
N ILE A 153 12.41 3.44 4.04
CA ILE A 153 13.49 4.10 4.80
C ILE A 153 12.99 5.34 5.54
N HIS A 154 12.01 6.06 4.98
CA HIS A 154 11.57 7.35 5.52
C HIS A 154 10.96 7.21 6.91
N ARG A 155 10.68 5.97 7.34
CA ARG A 155 10.22 5.61 8.68
C ARG A 155 11.35 5.45 9.70
N LEU A 156 12.60 5.31 9.26
CA LEU A 156 13.75 5.30 10.16
C LEU A 156 14.01 6.72 10.69
N GLY A 157 14.55 6.86 11.90
CA GLY A 157 15.02 8.16 12.37
C GLY A 157 16.15 8.68 11.49
N THR A 158 16.37 10.00 11.42
CA THR A 158 17.34 10.64 10.50
C THR A 158 18.73 10.00 10.56
N THR A 159 19.24 9.69 11.74
CA THR A 159 20.53 8.99 11.91
C THR A 159 20.51 7.59 11.30
N ALA A 160 19.43 6.83 11.50
CA ALA A 160 19.28 5.48 10.94
C ALA A 160 19.08 5.52 9.42
N GLN A 161 18.40 6.53 8.88
CA GLN A 161 18.32 6.77 7.44
C GLN A 161 19.71 7.05 6.84
N ILE A 162 20.48 7.94 7.46
CA ILE A 162 21.85 8.27 7.03
C ILE A 162 22.72 7.01 7.06
N MET A 163 22.64 6.22 8.14
CA MET A 163 23.41 4.99 8.25
C MET A 163 22.96 3.95 7.21
N ALA A 164 21.67 3.82 6.98
CA ALA A 164 21.15 2.95 5.93
C ALA A 164 21.67 3.37 4.55
N ILE A 165 21.65 4.66 4.22
CA ILE A 165 22.23 5.19 2.97
C ILE A 165 23.74 4.93 2.88
N ILE A 166 24.51 5.20 3.94
CA ILE A 166 25.98 5.00 3.96
C ILE A 166 26.34 3.53 3.76
N TYR A 167 25.60 2.62 4.38
CA TYR A 167 25.82 1.17 4.24
C TYR A 167 25.13 0.58 3.01
N GLY A 168 24.50 1.42 2.19
CA GLY A 168 23.67 1.01 1.06
C GLY A 168 22.46 0.17 1.48
N ILE A 169 22.08 0.10 2.75
CA ILE A 169 20.91 -0.66 3.18
C ILE A 169 19.65 0.01 2.65
N GLY A 170 19.00 -0.65 1.69
CA GLY A 170 17.70 -0.26 1.18
C GLY A 170 17.73 0.17 -0.27
N TYR A 171 18.77 0.85 -0.76
CA TYR A 171 18.94 1.27 -2.16
C TYR A 171 20.25 2.04 -2.38
N GLU A 172 20.70 2.12 -3.64
CA GLU A 172 21.75 3.07 -4.03
C GLU A 172 21.12 4.46 -4.24
N ALA A 173 21.74 5.53 -3.69
CA ALA A 173 21.22 6.90 -3.80
C ALA A 173 21.05 7.41 -5.25
N THR A 174 21.56 6.66 -6.23
CA THR A 174 21.47 6.94 -7.66
C THR A 174 20.37 6.15 -8.39
N ASP A 175 19.68 5.23 -7.71
CA ASP A 175 18.62 4.44 -8.34
C ASP A 175 17.44 5.35 -8.72
N THR A 176 17.07 5.30 -9.99
CA THR A 176 15.97 6.08 -10.57
C THR A 176 14.94 5.16 -11.19
N PHE A 177 13.70 5.63 -11.28
CA PHE A 177 12.66 4.93 -12.01
C PHE A 177 13.01 4.89 -13.51
N PRO A 178 13.04 3.71 -14.16
CA PRO A 178 13.33 3.61 -15.59
C PRO A 178 12.20 4.21 -16.45
N GLN A 179 12.47 4.39 -17.74
CA GLN A 179 11.47 4.90 -18.69
C GLN A 179 10.22 4.02 -18.73
N GLY A 180 9.05 4.66 -18.75
CA GLY A 180 7.75 3.98 -18.71
C GLY A 180 7.28 3.64 -17.30
N SER A 181 7.92 4.16 -16.26
CA SER A 181 7.50 3.97 -14.87
C SER A 181 6.31 4.86 -14.53
N VAL A 182 5.24 4.24 -14.04
CA VAL A 182 3.99 4.92 -13.68
C VAL A 182 3.65 4.66 -12.22
N CYS A 183 3.23 5.72 -11.55
CA CYS A 183 2.84 5.75 -10.16
C CYS A 183 1.41 6.30 -10.04
N TRP A 184 0.60 5.75 -9.15
CA TRP A 184 -0.71 6.28 -8.78
C TRP A 184 -0.69 6.69 -7.31
N GLN A 185 -0.98 7.95 -7.05
CA GLN A 185 -1.00 8.55 -5.72
C GLN A 185 -2.43 8.80 -5.27
N LYS A 186 -2.83 8.29 -4.10
CA LYS A 186 -4.18 8.51 -3.54
C LYS A 186 -4.43 9.99 -3.33
N GLN A 187 -5.62 10.43 -3.73
CA GLN A 187 -6.08 11.81 -3.59
C GLN A 187 -7.23 11.89 -2.60
N SER A 188 -8.15 10.93 -2.67
CA SER A 188 -9.30 10.86 -1.78
C SER A 188 -9.78 9.43 -1.63
N ALA A 189 -10.46 9.17 -0.53
CA ALA A 189 -11.23 7.95 -0.32
C ALA A 189 -12.71 8.32 -0.15
N SER A 190 -13.58 7.45 -0.65
CA SER A 190 -15.00 7.48 -0.33
C SER A 190 -15.50 6.08 0.02
N SER A 191 -16.55 6.03 0.83
CA SER A 191 -17.20 4.79 1.24
C SER A 191 -18.72 4.97 1.37
N SER A 192 -19.47 3.88 1.21
CA SER A 192 -20.92 3.92 1.39
C SER A 192 -21.34 4.24 2.84
N HIS A 193 -20.50 3.88 3.81
CA HIS A 193 -20.71 4.10 5.24
C HIS A 193 -19.46 4.69 5.90
N GLU A 194 -19.65 5.39 7.01
CA GLU A 194 -18.54 5.57 7.95
C GLU A 194 -18.20 4.22 8.54
N TYR A 195 -16.92 4.00 8.82
CA TYR A 195 -16.44 2.72 9.32
C TYR A 195 -15.21 2.88 10.19
N ILE A 196 -14.92 1.89 11.00
CA ILE A 196 -13.65 1.75 11.70
C ILE A 196 -12.96 0.51 11.13
N ASP A 197 -11.73 0.68 10.64
CA ASP A 197 -10.85 -0.47 10.39
C ASP A 197 -10.03 -0.73 11.66
N PHE A 198 -9.96 -1.98 12.10
CA PHE A 198 -9.31 -2.31 13.37
C PHE A 198 -8.59 -3.65 13.34
N TYR A 199 -7.64 -3.78 14.25
CA TYR A 199 -6.68 -4.87 14.31
C TYR A 199 -6.44 -5.25 15.78
N PRO A 200 -6.09 -6.52 16.06
CA PRO A 200 -5.60 -6.91 17.38
C PRO A 200 -4.46 -6.00 17.85
N LYS A 201 -4.41 -5.68 19.14
CA LYS A 201 -3.38 -4.79 19.73
C LYS A 201 -1.94 -5.11 19.29
N ARG A 202 -1.59 -6.39 19.15
CA ARG A 202 -0.25 -6.84 18.74
C ARG A 202 0.13 -6.55 17.27
N ILE A 203 -0.84 -6.22 16.41
CA ILE A 203 -0.65 -6.03 14.96
C ILE A 203 -0.41 -4.56 14.61
N ILE A 204 -0.74 -3.65 15.53
CA ILE A 204 -0.77 -2.23 15.25
C ILE A 204 -0.29 -1.39 16.43
N SER A 205 0.59 -0.42 16.14
CA SER A 205 0.96 0.62 17.09
C SER A 205 -0.18 1.60 17.29
N HIS A 206 -0.43 1.97 18.54
CA HIS A 206 -1.52 2.84 18.93
C HIS A 206 -1.02 3.90 19.90
N VAL A 207 -1.82 4.94 20.07
CA VAL A 207 -1.57 5.97 21.08
C VAL A 207 -1.77 5.43 22.50
N GLU A 208 -1.27 6.16 23.51
CA GLU A 208 -1.51 5.82 24.91
C GLU A 208 -2.99 5.98 25.28
N ASP A 209 -3.55 5.03 26.01
CA ASP A 209 -4.97 5.06 26.41
C ASP A 209 -5.26 6.01 27.60
N THR A 210 -4.24 6.75 28.03
CA THR A 210 -4.35 7.89 28.95
C THR A 210 -4.53 9.23 28.24
N GLN A 211 -4.47 9.27 26.91
CA GLN A 211 -4.71 10.49 26.13
C GLN A 211 -6.17 10.97 26.28
N GLU A 212 -6.41 12.22 25.91
CA GLU A 212 -7.73 12.83 26.02
C GLU A 212 -8.72 12.18 25.03
N VAL A 213 -9.97 11.98 25.49
CA VAL A 213 -11.03 11.39 24.65
C VAL A 213 -11.63 12.46 23.76
N VAL A 214 -11.56 12.26 22.44
CA VAL A 214 -12.12 13.15 21.42
C VAL A 214 -13.61 12.88 21.23
N ARG A 215 -13.97 11.61 21.06
CA ARG A 215 -15.36 11.14 20.92
C ARG A 215 -15.47 9.66 21.26
N SER A 216 -16.68 9.20 21.47
CA SER A 216 -16.98 7.78 21.68
C SER A 216 -18.36 7.45 21.11
N GLY A 217 -18.62 6.17 20.93
CA GLY A 217 -19.90 5.70 20.42
C GLY A 217 -20.08 4.21 20.61
N VAL A 218 -21.23 3.73 20.16
CA VAL A 218 -21.56 2.30 20.13
C VAL A 218 -22.05 1.98 18.73
N TRP A 219 -21.36 1.07 18.04
CA TRP A 219 -21.73 0.58 16.72
C TRP A 219 -21.86 -0.93 16.77
N ASN A 220 -22.93 -1.48 16.21
CA ASN A 220 -23.24 -2.92 16.26
C ASN A 220 -22.94 -3.59 17.62
N ASN A 221 -23.40 -2.99 18.73
CA ASN A 221 -23.17 -3.41 20.13
C ASN A 221 -21.71 -3.41 20.61
N VAL A 222 -20.79 -2.78 19.87
CA VAL A 222 -19.39 -2.60 20.26
C VAL A 222 -19.16 -1.14 20.63
N THR A 223 -18.70 -0.91 21.85
CA THR A 223 -18.24 0.41 22.30
C THR A 223 -16.89 0.73 21.68
N TRP A 224 -16.75 1.95 21.17
CA TRP A 224 -15.49 2.47 20.67
C TRP A 224 -15.21 3.86 21.23
N ILE A 225 -13.92 4.16 21.44
CA ILE A 225 -13.44 5.43 21.99
C ILE A 225 -12.31 5.93 21.10
N GLU A 226 -12.39 7.21 20.71
CA GLU A 226 -11.34 7.92 20.00
C GLU A 226 -10.50 8.76 20.95
N PHE A 227 -9.19 8.57 20.88
CA PHE A 227 -8.18 9.31 21.63
C PHE A 227 -7.50 10.38 20.78
N GLN A 228 -7.10 11.47 21.41
CA GLN A 228 -6.46 12.61 20.78
C GLN A 228 -5.00 12.31 20.45
N ARG A 229 -4.69 12.13 19.16
CA ARG A 229 -3.30 12.05 18.67
C ARG A 229 -2.53 13.32 18.99
N GLN A 230 -1.29 13.17 19.42
CA GLN A 230 -0.32 14.25 19.57
C GLN A 230 0.38 14.55 18.23
N GLU A 231 1.14 15.65 18.19
CA GLU A 231 1.98 15.98 17.03
C GLU A 231 2.96 14.83 16.73
N GLY A 232 3.00 14.40 15.46
CA GLY A 232 3.83 13.27 15.02
C GLY A 232 3.18 11.89 15.13
N GLU A 233 2.01 11.75 15.75
CA GLU A 233 1.33 10.46 15.95
C GLU A 233 0.32 10.10 14.85
N SER A 234 0.33 10.80 13.70
CA SER A 234 -0.67 10.64 12.63
C SER A 234 -0.81 9.20 12.10
N ALA A 235 0.25 8.39 12.21
CA ALA A 235 0.26 6.99 11.79
C ALA A 235 -0.21 5.99 12.87
N LEU A 236 -0.38 6.43 14.13
CA LEU A 236 -0.80 5.57 15.24
C LEU A 236 -2.32 5.40 15.24
N ALA A 237 -2.78 4.19 15.53
CA ALA A 237 -4.19 3.94 15.79
C ALA A 237 -4.67 4.72 17.03
N ASN A 238 -5.84 5.32 16.94
CA ASN A 238 -6.40 6.13 18.02
C ASN A 238 -7.84 5.75 18.39
N ILE A 239 -8.42 4.74 17.74
CA ILE A 239 -9.69 4.16 18.13
C ILE A 239 -9.43 2.88 18.92
N LYS A 240 -9.94 2.79 20.15
CA LYS A 240 -9.96 1.56 20.95
C LYS A 240 -11.34 0.94 20.88
N LEU A 241 -11.40 -0.37 20.67
CA LEU A 241 -12.62 -1.17 20.72
C LEU A 241 -12.43 -2.35 21.68
N GLU A 242 -13.50 -2.76 22.33
CA GLU A 242 -13.54 -3.96 23.17
C GLU A 242 -14.61 -4.91 22.63
N ILE A 243 -14.19 -6.12 22.24
CA ILE A 243 -15.07 -7.12 21.62
C ILE A 243 -14.80 -8.44 22.33
N GLU A 244 -15.82 -8.99 22.99
CA GLU A 244 -15.73 -10.26 23.73
C GLU A 244 -14.58 -10.29 24.78
N GLY A 245 -14.23 -9.13 25.35
CA GLY A 245 -13.14 -8.97 26.31
C GLY A 245 -11.76 -8.77 25.69
N ASP A 246 -11.63 -8.87 24.36
CA ASP A 246 -10.40 -8.58 23.63
C ASP A 246 -10.33 -7.11 23.21
N ILE A 247 -9.12 -6.55 23.33
CA ILE A 247 -8.85 -5.15 22.96
C ILE A 247 -8.31 -5.06 21.54
N TYR A 248 -8.95 -4.18 20.76
CA TYR A 248 -8.58 -3.85 19.40
C TYR A 248 -8.27 -2.36 19.25
N TRP A 249 -7.44 -2.05 18.26
CA TRP A 249 -7.08 -0.69 17.91
C TRP A 249 -7.26 -0.43 16.42
N GLY A 250 -7.68 0.78 16.07
CA GLY A 250 -8.07 1.11 14.70
C GLY A 250 -8.08 2.59 14.36
N PHE A 251 -8.66 2.89 13.19
CA PHE A 251 -8.87 4.24 12.67
C PHE A 251 -10.33 4.41 12.30
N TYR A 252 -10.88 5.57 12.66
CA TYR A 252 -12.20 5.97 12.18
C TYR A 252 -12.06 6.58 10.79
N HIS A 253 -12.95 6.17 9.89
CA HIS A 253 -13.02 6.68 8.54
C HIS A 253 -14.37 7.32 8.23
N PHE A 254 -14.32 8.55 7.73
CA PHE A 254 -15.51 9.26 7.24
C PHE A 254 -15.91 8.75 5.85
N LYS A 255 -17.17 8.98 5.46
CA LYS A 255 -17.65 8.62 4.11
C LYS A 255 -16.85 9.25 2.98
N ASN A 256 -16.28 10.42 3.20
CA ASN A 256 -15.46 11.12 2.22
C ASN A 256 -14.24 11.69 2.94
N GLU A 257 -13.06 11.33 2.46
CA GLU A 257 -11.78 11.73 3.05
C GLU A 257 -10.90 12.34 1.96
N SER A 258 -10.40 13.54 2.23
CA SER A 258 -9.30 14.10 1.45
C SER A 258 -8.00 13.53 1.98
N LEU A 259 -7.21 12.93 1.08
CA LEU A 259 -5.90 12.34 1.38
C LEU A 259 -4.78 13.12 0.69
N ILE A 260 -5.08 14.32 0.21
CA ILE A 260 -4.13 15.18 -0.50
C ILE A 260 -2.95 15.45 0.43
N GLN A 261 -1.81 14.83 0.12
CA GLN A 261 -0.54 15.12 0.76
C GLN A 261 -0.08 16.54 0.40
N VAL A 262 0.89 17.05 1.15
CA VAL A 262 1.59 18.31 0.88
C VAL A 262 1.85 18.43 -0.63
N SER A 263 1.41 19.54 -1.24
CA SER A 263 1.62 19.74 -2.68
C SER A 263 3.11 19.62 -2.97
N ASP A 264 3.47 18.73 -3.90
CA ASP A 264 4.83 18.44 -4.40
C ASP A 264 5.52 17.20 -3.82
N GLN A 265 4.97 16.52 -2.81
CA GLN A 265 5.53 15.25 -2.34
C GLN A 265 5.01 14.06 -3.17
N LEU A 266 5.95 13.25 -3.69
CA LEU A 266 5.63 11.99 -4.37
C LEU A 266 5.25 10.92 -3.33
N ALA A 267 4.15 10.21 -3.57
CA ALA A 267 3.76 9.03 -2.78
C ALA A 267 3.13 7.98 -3.68
N CYS A 268 3.87 6.91 -3.97
CA CYS A 268 3.36 5.85 -4.83
C CYS A 268 2.53 4.84 -4.03
N ASP A 269 1.20 4.99 -4.08
CA ASP A 269 0.26 4.05 -3.48
C ASP A 269 0.08 2.81 -4.36
N PHE A 270 0.04 3.00 -5.68
CA PHE A 270 0.22 1.92 -6.67
C PHE A 270 1.31 2.29 -7.68
N MET A 271 1.86 1.27 -8.32
CA MET A 271 2.88 1.32 -9.34
C MET A 271 2.49 0.39 -10.48
N ASN A 272 3.00 0.65 -11.69
CA ASN A 272 3.04 -0.36 -12.73
C ASN A 272 4.22 -1.32 -12.49
N GLU A 273 4.25 -2.43 -13.24
CA GLU A 273 5.27 -3.47 -13.06
C GLU A 273 6.70 -2.93 -13.21
N THR A 274 6.93 -2.06 -14.19
CA THR A 274 8.22 -1.41 -14.44
C THR A 274 8.70 -0.63 -13.21
N ALA A 275 7.86 0.24 -12.66
CA ALA A 275 8.19 1.03 -11.48
C ALA A 275 8.38 0.13 -10.24
N PHE A 276 7.50 -0.86 -10.06
CA PHE A 276 7.55 -1.78 -8.92
C PHE A 276 8.78 -2.69 -8.94
N THR A 277 9.20 -3.16 -10.11
CA THR A 277 10.41 -3.97 -10.27
C THR A 277 11.64 -3.16 -9.93
N ALA A 278 11.74 -1.94 -10.49
CA ALA A 278 12.84 -1.03 -10.18
C ALA A 278 12.91 -0.70 -8.68
N PHE A 279 11.77 -0.40 -8.05
CA PHE A 279 11.67 -0.21 -6.60
C PHE A 279 12.16 -1.47 -5.87
N SER A 280 11.57 -2.63 -6.14
CA SER A 280 11.84 -3.89 -5.44
C SER A 280 13.29 -4.34 -5.58
N ASP A 281 13.88 -4.19 -6.77
CA ASP A 281 15.29 -4.51 -7.03
C ASP A 281 16.23 -3.63 -6.23
N SER A 282 15.88 -2.35 -6.08
CA SER A 282 16.62 -1.41 -5.25
C SER A 282 16.72 -1.91 -3.80
N PHE A 283 15.65 -2.49 -3.23
CA PHE A 283 15.67 -3.11 -1.90
C PHE A 283 16.29 -4.52 -1.86
N SER A 284 16.10 -5.33 -2.91
CA SER A 284 16.53 -6.73 -2.92
C SER A 284 18.04 -6.90 -3.10
N LYS A 285 18.71 -5.95 -3.78
CA LYS A 285 20.19 -5.85 -3.87
C LYS A 285 20.85 -5.93 -2.48
N HIS A 286 20.13 -5.54 -1.42
CA HIS A 286 20.65 -5.47 -0.05
C HIS A 286 20.21 -6.63 0.87
N LYS A 287 19.32 -7.52 0.41
CA LYS A 287 19.04 -8.78 1.15
C LYS A 287 20.31 -9.64 1.28
N LYS A 288 21.25 -9.52 0.32
CA LYS A 288 22.59 -10.12 0.37
C LYS A 288 23.53 -9.50 1.42
N VAL A 289 23.26 -8.30 1.94
CA VAL A 289 24.09 -7.66 2.97
C VAL A 289 23.76 -8.21 4.38
N ASN A 290 22.51 -8.64 4.63
CA ASN A 290 22.15 -9.29 5.89
C ASN A 290 22.67 -10.74 6.01
N GLU A 291 22.87 -11.45 4.90
CA GLU A 291 23.55 -12.77 4.92
C GLU A 291 25.06 -12.64 5.15
N ALA A 292 25.68 -11.53 4.72
CA ALA A 292 27.11 -11.29 4.94
C ALA A 292 27.44 -10.84 6.38
N LEU A 293 26.48 -10.30 7.13
CA LEU A 293 26.69 -9.83 8.51
C LEU A 293 26.26 -10.85 9.58
N ASN A 294 25.35 -11.79 9.26
CA ASN A 294 24.97 -12.90 10.15
C ASN A 294 25.69 -14.23 9.85
N GLY A 295 26.62 -14.22 8.88
CA GLY A 295 27.34 -15.40 8.39
C GLY A 295 28.72 -15.64 8.99
N ASN A 296 29.04 -15.09 10.16
CA ASN A 296 30.27 -15.45 10.90
C ASN A 296 29.96 -15.65 12.38
N GLY A 297 29.48 -16.84 12.72
CA GLY A 297 29.20 -17.20 14.10
C GLY A 297 28.71 -18.62 14.32
N SER A 298 29.37 -19.63 13.74
CA SER A 298 29.59 -20.96 14.35
C SER A 298 30.32 -21.87 13.38
N LYS A 299 31.61 -22.07 13.64
CA LYS A 299 32.26 -23.37 13.46
C LYS A 299 32.28 -24.04 14.83
#